data_AF-A0A530DQ04-F1
#
_entry.id   AF-A0A530DQ04-F1
#
_cell.length_a   1.000
_cell.length_b   1.000
_cell.length_c   1.000
_cell.angle_alpha   90.00
_cell.angle_beta   90.00
_cell.angle_gamma   90.00
#
_symmetry.space_group_name_H-M   'P 1'
#
loop_
_entity.id
_entity.type
_entity.pdbx_description
1 polymer ?
#
loop_
_entity_poly.entity_id
_entity_poly.type
_entity_poly.pdbx_seq_one_letter_code
_entity_poly.pdbx_strand_id
1 'polypeptide(L)' 'FKVSAVVHGHAHRGVYEGRTPGGAPVYNVAMHVAKPTGRPYALLEI' A
#
# COMPACT_ATOMS: atom_id res chain seq x y z
N PHE A 1 11.60 13.96 5.51
CA PHE A 1 12.32 12.97 4.67
C PHE A 1 11.55 12.77 3.38
N LYS A 2 12.23 12.66 2.24
CA LYS A 2 11.59 12.31 0.96
C LYS A 2 11.60 10.78 0.84
N VAL A 3 10.44 10.19 0.53
CA VAL A 3 10.28 8.75 0.33
C VAL A 3 9.54 8.49 -0.97
N SER A 4 9.87 7.39 -1.64
CA SER A 4 9.22 7.01 -2.89
C SER A 4 7.96 6.16 -2.67
N ALA A 5 7.87 5.43 -1.56
CA ALA A 5 6.70 4.65 -1.17
C ALA A 5 6.62 4.42 0.35
N VAL A 6 5.42 4.22 0.87
CA VAL A 6 5.14 3.83 2.26
C VAL A 6 4.32 2.53 2.26
N VAL A 7 4.61 1.61 3.18
CA VAL A 7 3.88 0.34 3.34
C VAL A 7 3.38 0.15 4.76
N HIS A 8 2.19 -0.43 4.94
CA HIS A 8 1.67 -0.84 6.26
C HIS A 8 0.76 -2.07 6.17
N GLY A 9 0.67 -2.89 7.23
CA GLY A 9 -0.01 -4.20 7.19
C GLY A 9 -1.18 -4.43 8.16
N HIS A 10 -1.50 -3.50 9.06
CA HIS A 10 -2.43 -3.74 10.17
C HIS A 10 -3.89 -3.29 9.90
N ALA A 11 -4.12 -2.50 8.85
CA ALA A 11 -5.47 -2.00 8.53
C ALA A 11 -6.22 -3.01 7.65
N HIS A 12 -6.63 -4.14 8.23
CA HIS A 12 -7.22 -5.26 7.49
C HIS A 12 -8.55 -4.92 6.78
N ARG A 13 -9.19 -3.81 7.17
CA ARG A 13 -10.43 -3.29 6.56
C ARG A 13 -10.20 -1.99 5.77
N GLY A 14 -8.94 -1.63 5.54
CA GLY A 14 -8.57 -0.46 4.74
C GLY A 14 -8.64 -0.74 3.24
N VAL A 15 -8.19 0.25 2.47
CA VAL A 15 -8.04 0.15 1.01
C VAL A 15 -6.61 -0.17 0.62
N TYR A 16 -6.40 -0.63 -0.62
CA TYR A 16 -5.08 -1.01 -1.14
C TYR A 16 -4.12 0.17 -1.23
N GLU A 17 -4.58 1.33 -1.70
CA GLU A 17 -3.73 2.50 -1.96
C GLU A 17 -4.33 3.76 -1.35
N GLY A 18 -3.45 4.64 -0.88
CA GLY A 18 -3.76 6.00 -0.46
C GLY A 18 -2.55 6.92 -0.66
N ARG A 19 -2.64 8.15 -0.12
CA ARG A 19 -1.55 9.12 -0.15
C ARG A 19 -1.37 9.77 1.20
N THR A 20 -0.13 10.05 1.57
CA THR A 20 0.17 10.95 2.70
C THR A 20 -0.22 12.39 2.34
N PRO A 21 -0.34 13.31 3.33
CA PRO A 21 -0.55 14.73 3.04
C PRO A 21 0.54 15.35 2.13
N GLY A 22 1.76 14.82 2.19
CA GLY A 22 2.87 15.23 1.32
C GLY A 22 2.89 14.54 -0.05
N GLY A 23 1.85 13.76 -0.39
CA GLY A 23 1.67 13.14 -1.71
C GLY A 23 2.37 11.80 -1.92
N ALA A 24 3.20 11.32 -0.97
CA ALA A 24 3.83 10.01 -1.10
C ALA A 24 2.78 8.89 -1.14
N PRO A 25 2.86 7.94 -2.08
CA PRO A 25 1.93 6.83 -2.17
C PRO A 25 2.08 5.89 -0.97
N VAL A 26 0.94 5.41 -0.46
CA VAL A 26 0.84 4.50 0.68
C VAL A 26 0.15 3.24 0.25
N TYR A 27 0.78 2.09 0.47
CA TYR A 27 0.24 0.78 0.11
C TYR A 27 -0.07 -0.05 1.35
N ASN A 28 -1.30 -0.54 1.42
CA ASN A 28 -1.73 -1.47 2.44
C ASN A 28 -1.39 -2.90 2.02
N VAL A 29 -0.40 -3.49 2.70
CA VAL A 29 0.09 -4.85 2.44
C VAL A 29 -0.61 -5.91 3.29
N ALA A 30 -1.65 -5.54 4.06
CA ALA A 30 -2.44 -6.50 4.83
C ALA A 30 -2.96 -7.64 3.94
N MET A 31 -2.86 -8.89 4.41
CA MET A 31 -3.30 -10.06 3.65
C MET A 31 -4.77 -9.99 3.21
N HIS A 32 -5.63 -9.42 4.05
CA HIS A 32 -7.08 -9.29 3.82
C HIS A 32 -7.47 -8.20 2.81
N VAL A 33 -6.53 -7.32 2.45
CA VAL A 33 -6.78 -6.28 1.45
C VAL A 33 -6.41 -6.84 0.09
N ALA A 34 -7.38 -6.90 -0.82
CA ALA A 34 -7.19 -7.38 -2.18
C ALA A 34 -6.21 -6.47 -2.92
N LYS A 35 -5.28 -7.07 -3.66
CA LYS A 35 -4.34 -6.35 -4.52
C LYS A 35 -4.92 -6.29 -5.93
N PRO A 36 -4.68 -5.22 -6.71
CA PRO A 36 -5.21 -5.08 -8.07
C PRO A 36 -4.85 -6.24 -9.01
N THR A 37 -3.72 -6.90 -8.76
CA THR A 37 -3.23 -8.04 -9.54
C THR A 37 -3.93 -9.36 -9.20
N GLY A 38 -4.79 -9.40 -8.18
CA GLY A 38 -5.41 -10.62 -7.64
C GLY A 38 -4.45 -11.57 -6.92
N ARG A 39 -3.15 -11.24 -6.85
CA ARG A 39 -2.15 -12.06 -6.16
C ARG A 39 -2.11 -11.74 -4.66
N PRO A 40 -1.63 -12.66 -3.80
CA PRO A 40 -1.48 -12.39 -2.37
C PRO A 40 -0.38 -11.35 -2.06
N TYR A 41 0.38 -10.92 -3.07
CA TYR A 41 1.45 -9.94 -2.98
C TYR A 41 1.31 -8.84 -4.05
N ALA A 42 1.93 -7.70 -3.79
CA ALA A 42 2.16 -6.65 -4.79
C ALA A 42 3.66 -6.55 -5.10
N LEU A 43 3.99 -6.20 -6.33
CA LEU A 43 5.34 -5.78 -6.72
C LEU A 43 5.31 -4.27 -6.84
N LEU A 44 6.26 -3.60 -6.17
CA LEU A 44 6.44 -2.15 -6.25
C LEU A 44 7.72 -1.88 -7.03
N GLU A 45 7.62 -1.10 -8.09
CA GLU A 45 8.76 -0.53 -8.81
C GLU A 45 8.98 0.90 -8.30
N ILE A 46 10.22 1.26 -7.99
CA ILE A 46 10.58 2.45 -7.21
C ILE A 46 11.59 3.31 -7.95
#